data_AF-A0A426XZN9-F1
#
_entry.id   AF-A0A426XZN9-F1
#
_cell.length_a   1.000
_cell.length_b   1.000
_cell.length_c   1.000
_cell.angle_alpha   90.00
_cell.angle_beta   90.00
_cell.angle_gamma   90.00
#
_symmetry.space_group_name_H-M   'P 1'
#
loop_
_entity.id
_entity.type
_entity.pdbx_description
1 polymer ?
#
loop_
_entity_poly.entity_id
_entity_poly.type
_entity_poly.pdbx_seq_one_letter_code
_entity_poly.pdbx_strand_id
1 'polypeptide(L)' 'MQENNPYYGIDCNDVGTNNMKEQNVFETLIGKQQQILLATQVVKMILKIDDVITPSAY' A
#
# COMPACT_ATOMS: atom_id res chain seq x y z
N MET A 1 -6.70 16.82 19.50
CA MET A 1 -7.50 17.20 18.32
C MET A 1 -6.73 16.66 17.12
N GLN A 2 -7.32 15.75 16.35
CA GLN A 2 -6.63 15.19 15.19
C GLN A 2 -6.68 16.25 14.09
N GLU A 3 -5.56 16.92 13.85
CA GLU A 3 -5.46 17.90 12.78
C GLU A 3 -5.74 17.22 11.44
N ASN A 4 -6.70 17.77 10.68
CA ASN A 4 -7.23 17.17 9.46
C ASN A 4 -6.30 17.44 8.26
N ASN A 5 -5.00 17.19 8.43
CA ASN A 5 -3.98 17.44 7.45
C ASN A 5 -3.63 16.13 6.71
N PRO A 6 -3.92 16.02 5.39
CA PRO A 6 -3.67 14.81 4.63
C PRO A 6 -2.17 14.52 4.38
N TYR A 7 -1.27 15.43 4.75
CA TYR A 7 0.19 15.23 4.63
C TYR A 7 0.82 14.56 5.85
N TYR A 8 0.04 14.28 6.89
CA TYR A 8 0.53 13.58 8.08
C TYR A 8 0.53 12.07 7.85
N GLY A 9 1.71 11.48 8.04
CA GLY A 9 1.97 10.06 7.94
C GLY A 9 2.35 9.47 9.28
N ILE A 10 3.07 8.34 9.24
CA ILE A 10 3.67 7.72 10.42
C ILE A 10 5.11 8.20 10.50
N ASP A 11 5.53 8.63 11.69
CA ASP A 11 6.94 8.90 11.97
C ASP A 11 7.67 7.58 12.17
N CYS A 12 8.37 7.11 11.13
CA CYS A 12 9.17 5.89 11.19
C CYS A 12 10.64 6.15 11.58
N ASN A 13 11.03 7.42 11.75
CA ASN A 13 12.39 7.81 12.11
C ASN A 13 12.51 8.33 13.56
N ASP A 14 11.39 8.36 14.30
CA ASP A 14 11.27 8.85 15.67
C ASP A 14 11.85 10.28 15.87
N VAL A 15 11.63 11.14 14.88
CA VAL A 15 12.11 12.54 14.87
C VAL A 15 11.14 13.53 15.54
N GLY A 16 9.94 13.07 15.92
CA GLY A 16 8.97 13.85 16.69
C GLY A 16 8.01 14.72 15.88
N THR A 17 8.03 14.59 14.54
CA THR A 17 7.06 15.20 13.61
C THR A 17 6.45 14.10 12.75
N ASN A 18 5.16 14.12 12.49
CA ASN A 18 4.50 13.19 11.56
C ASN A 18 4.28 13.79 10.16
N ASN A 19 4.79 15.00 9.92
CA ASN A 19 4.67 15.69 8.64
C ASN A 19 5.62 15.09 7.61
N MET A 20 5.06 14.37 6.63
CA MET A 20 5.87 13.70 5.60
C MET A 20 6.69 14.68 4.76
N LYS A 21 6.22 15.93 4.58
CA LYS A 21 6.97 16.95 3.83
C LYS A 21 8.20 17.43 4.60
N GLU A 22 8.07 17.66 5.91
CA GLU A 22 9.19 18.06 6.78
C GLU A 22 10.22 16.93 6.89
N GLN A 23 9.76 15.68 6.93
CA GLN A 23 10.62 14.49 6.90
C GLN A 23 11.23 14.19 5.52
N ASN A 24 10.92 14.97 4.48
CA ASN A 24 11.33 14.71 3.09
C ASN A 24 10.91 13.33 2.54
N VAL A 25 9.79 12.79 3.03
CA VAL A 25 9.23 11.53 2.56
C VAL A 25 8.26 11.82 1.42
N PHE A 26 8.69 11.51 0.19
CA PHE A 26 7.91 11.78 -1.02
C PHE A 26 7.74 10.52 -1.87
N GLU A 27 6.63 10.47 -2.59
CA GLU A 27 6.38 9.47 -3.62
C GLU A 27 5.65 10.10 -4.80
N THR A 28 5.87 9.58 -5.99
CA THR A 28 5.19 10.10 -7.19
C THR A 28 3.72 9.69 -7.21
N LEU A 29 2.85 10.59 -7.67
CA LEU A 29 1.43 10.28 -7.86
C LEU A 29 1.21 9.06 -8.76
N ILE A 30 2.01 8.94 -9.83
CA ILE A 30 1.95 7.82 -10.77
C ILE A 30 2.29 6.50 -10.06
N GLY A 31 3.32 6.48 -9.21
CA GLY A 31 3.69 5.30 -8.42
C GLY A 31 2.55 4.82 -7.51
N LYS A 32 1.92 5.73 -6.77
CA LYS A 32 0.76 5.41 -5.91
C LYS A 32 -0.43 4.85 -6.71
N GLN A 33 -0.75 5.46 -7.86
CA GLN A 33 -1.83 4.97 -8.73
C GLN A 33 -1.55 3.55 -9.24
N GLN A 34 -0.31 3.29 -9.67
CA GLN A 34 0.10 1.97 -10.15
C GLN A 34 0.05 0.92 -9.04
N GLN A 35 0.48 1.23 -7.81
CA GLN A 35 0.40 0.30 -6.69
C GLN A 35 -1.04 -0.17 -6.42
N ILE A 36 -2.01 0.77 -6.41
CA ILE A 36 -3.42 0.44 -6.21
C ILE A 36 -3.97 -0.40 -7.38
N LEU A 37 -3.62 -0.02 -8.61
CA LEU A 37 -4.06 -0.72 -9.82
C LEU A 37 -3.56 -2.17 -9.84
N LEU A 38 -2.27 -2.37 -9.57
CA LEU A 38 -1.62 -3.68 -9.56
C LEU A 38 -2.16 -4.57 -8.44
N ALA A 39 -2.33 -4.03 -7.22
CA ALA A 39 -2.93 -4.78 -6.11
C ALA A 39 -4.34 -5.25 -6.47
N THR A 40 -5.16 -4.36 -7.06
CA THR A 40 -6.51 -4.71 -7.52
C THR A 40 -6.48 -5.77 -8.61
N GLN A 41 -5.53 -5.70 -9.55
CA GLN A 41 -5.37 -6.69 -10.61
C GLN A 41 -5.03 -8.08 -10.05
N VAL A 42 -4.10 -8.15 -9.10
CA VAL A 42 -3.74 -9.43 -8.44
C VAL A 42 -4.94 -10.03 -7.72
N VAL A 43 -5.68 -9.24 -6.95
CA VAL A 43 -6.89 -9.72 -6.24
C VAL A 43 -7.95 -10.21 -7.23
N LYS A 44 -8.15 -9.50 -8.35
CA LYS A 44 -9.07 -9.95 -9.41
C LYS A 44 -8.66 -11.29 -10.01
N MET A 45 -7.36 -11.57 -10.14
CA MET A 45 -6.89 -12.87 -10.62
C MET A 45 -7.15 -13.98 -9.61
N ILE A 46 -6.89 -13.72 -8.31
CA ILE A 46 -7.13 -14.68 -7.23
C ILE A 46 -8.62 -15.03 -7.12
N LEU A 47 -9.50 -14.03 -7.14
CA LEU A 47 -10.95 -14.25 -7.04
C LEU A 47 -11.56 -14.96 -8.25
N LYS A 48 -10.83 -15.01 -9.37
CA LYS A 48 -11.24 -15.76 -10.58
C LYS A 48 -10.82 -17.22 -10.55
N ILE A 49 -10.00 -17.64 -9.59
CA ILE A 49 -9.62 -19.05 -9.45
C ILE A 49 -10.85 -19.81 -8.95
N ASP A 50 -11.30 -20.77 -9.75
CA ASP A 50 -12.44 -21.64 -9.48
C ASP A 50 -12.02 -23.07 -9.10
N ASP A 51 -10.79 -23.48 -9.42
CA ASP A 51 -10.23 -24.77 -9.04
C ASP A 51 -8.76 -24.68 -8.59
N VAL A 52 -8.40 -25.50 -7.61
CA VAL A 52 -7.04 -25.61 -7.06
C VAL A 52 -6.62 -27.08 -7.13
N ILE A 53 -5.72 -27.39 -8.07
CA ILE A 53 -5.17 -28.74 -8.24
C ILE A 53 -4.03 -28.96 -7.23
N THR A 54 -4.20 -29.90 -6.31
CA THR A 54 -3.15 -30.34 -5.38
C THR A 54 -2.46 -31.61 -5.88
N PRO A 55 -1.13 -31.76 -5.74
CA PRO A 55 -0.45 -33.01 -6.05
C PRO A 55 -1.02 -34.16 -5.21
N SER A 56 -1.28 -35.31 -5.83
CA SER A 56 -1.70 -36.52 -5.10
C SER A 56 -0.63 -36.92 -4.09
N ALA A 57 -1.00 -37.00 -2.81
CA ALA A 57 -0.15 -37.63 -1.80
C ALA A 57 0.01 -39.11 -2.16
N TYR A 58 1.25 -39.53 -2.40
CA TYR A 58 1.63 -40.94 -2.62
C TYR A 58 1.54 -41.73 -1.32
#